data_AF-A0A7J3VGG7-F1
#
_entry.id   AF-A0A7J3VGG7-F1
#
_cell.length_a   1.000
_cell.length_b   1.000
_cell.length_c   1.000
_cell.angle_alpha   90.00
_cell.angle_beta   90.00
_cell.angle_gamma   90.00
#
_symmetry.space_group_name_H-M   'P 1'
#
loop_
_entity.id
_entity.type
_entity.pdbx_description
1 polymer ?
#
loop_
_entity_poly.entity_id
_entity_poly.type
_entity_poly.pdbx_seq_one_letter_code
_entity_poly.pdbx_strand_id
1 'polypeptide(L)'
;MVKAVNGLVNILEAEGIKRVCTFPTSHINNAVGEEGAPELFMVRDERYAVSVADAIGRVSNGKQIGVCTVMGGVNAAGTQMAYGAMAEAYEDSVPLLCLTDGVPPQVLGRERYNIQEGFRSVTKWIGYINKAERVPEYMRRAFTELRTGRPSPVLLEVPRELKEYDPSEYPYVPVKGWRSMGDPMDVEKAVKALKKAEKPLLWVGQGVFSADAVDELKRFAELAYLPVLTTLKGKSVFPENHDLSLGVRGEPAERFLRRADLVLTIGVGYTASGFMHTIPDAMHKKIIQVTNDPHDLNRDYAVDHAILGDAKLVLAQMISELEKQGASKPDDGLVKEIEDAKRVKMEKYGPL
;
A
#
# COMPACT_ATOMS: atom_id res chain seq x y z
N MET A 1 -32.89 11.24 14.56
CA MET A 1 -32.71 11.10 13.11
C MET A 1 -31.53 11.95 12.67
N VAL A 2 -30.72 11.46 11.73
CA VAL A 2 -29.63 12.21 11.10
C VAL A 2 -29.72 12.04 9.58
N LYS A 3 -29.44 13.08 8.80
CA LYS A 3 -29.30 12.96 7.34
C LYS A 3 -28.20 11.93 7.03
N ALA A 4 -28.42 11.06 6.04
CA ALA A 4 -27.45 10.03 5.67
C ALA A 4 -26.03 10.57 5.44
N VAL A 5 -25.92 11.69 4.72
CA VAL A 5 -24.62 12.33 4.42
C VAL A 5 -23.93 12.89 5.67
N ASN A 6 -24.67 13.50 6.59
CA ASN A 6 -24.12 13.97 7.88
C ASN A 6 -23.70 12.79 8.75
N GLY A 7 -24.51 11.71 8.79
CA GLY A 7 -24.12 10.47 9.46
C GLY A 7 -22.84 9.86 8.89
N LEU A 8 -22.60 9.97 7.57
CA LEU A 8 -21.34 9.56 6.95
C LEU A 8 -20.16 10.42 7.40
N VAL A 9 -20.34 11.73 7.49
CA VAL A 9 -19.31 12.67 7.99
C VAL A 9 -18.96 12.38 9.44
N ASN A 10 -19.94 12.14 10.30
CA ASN A 10 -19.72 11.74 11.70
C ASN A 10 -18.91 10.44 11.81
N ILE A 11 -19.08 9.52 10.86
CA ILE A 11 -18.27 8.31 10.79
C ILE A 11 -16.83 8.60 10.37
N LEU A 12 -16.59 9.53 9.43
CA LEU A 12 -15.23 9.97 9.08
C LEU A 12 -14.51 10.51 10.32
N GLU A 13 -15.18 11.34 11.11
CA GLU A 13 -14.62 11.85 12.37
C GLU A 13 -14.34 10.73 13.38
N ALA A 14 -15.29 9.81 13.57
CA ALA A 14 -15.13 8.65 14.45
C ALA A 14 -13.97 7.74 14.02
N GLU A 15 -13.66 7.69 12.72
CA GLU A 15 -12.52 6.96 12.17
C GLU A 15 -11.20 7.75 12.19
N GLY A 16 -11.20 8.93 12.83
CA GLY A 16 -10.02 9.77 13.04
C GLY A 16 -9.57 10.52 11.79
N ILE A 17 -10.45 10.67 10.79
CA ILE A 17 -10.16 11.45 9.59
C ILE A 17 -10.08 12.92 9.98
N LYS A 18 -8.93 13.55 9.74
CA LYS A 18 -8.68 14.94 10.09
C LYS A 18 -9.04 15.92 8.99
N ARG A 19 -9.03 15.45 7.74
CA ARG A 19 -9.16 16.29 6.55
C ARG A 19 -9.81 15.52 5.40
N VAL A 20 -10.66 16.23 4.65
CA VAL A 20 -11.24 15.77 3.39
C VAL A 20 -10.76 16.68 2.27
N CYS A 21 -10.02 16.13 1.31
CA CYS A 21 -9.50 16.85 0.16
C CYS A 21 -10.57 16.94 -0.93
N THR A 22 -10.82 18.13 -1.49
CA THR A 22 -11.98 18.30 -2.39
C THR A 22 -11.80 19.32 -3.50
N PHE A 23 -12.52 19.12 -4.60
CA PHE A 23 -12.88 20.16 -5.57
C PHE A 23 -14.39 20.50 -5.41
N PRO A 24 -14.80 21.77 -5.48
CA PRO A 24 -16.11 22.20 -4.98
C PRO A 24 -17.26 21.82 -5.92
N THR A 25 -17.85 20.63 -5.71
CA THR A 25 -19.03 20.16 -6.48
C THR A 25 -19.84 19.05 -5.78
N SER A 26 -19.23 18.27 -4.88
CA SER A 26 -19.88 17.17 -4.16
C SER A 26 -20.81 17.66 -3.05
N HIS A 27 -22.01 17.07 -2.90
CA HIS A 27 -22.92 17.39 -1.78
C HIS A 27 -22.34 17.04 -0.41
N ILE A 28 -21.38 16.11 -0.36
CA ILE A 28 -20.70 15.68 0.87
C ILE A 28 -19.94 16.85 1.49
N ASN A 29 -19.41 17.77 0.67
CA ASN A 29 -18.71 18.96 1.15
C ASN A 29 -19.61 19.86 2.00
N ASN A 30 -20.89 19.97 1.63
CA ASN A 30 -21.85 20.77 2.40
C ASN A 30 -22.08 20.15 3.78
N ALA A 31 -22.20 18.82 3.85
CA ALA A 31 -22.36 18.11 5.11
C ALA A 31 -21.12 18.26 6.01
N VAL A 32 -19.91 18.20 5.44
CA VAL A 32 -18.68 18.48 6.20
C VAL A 32 -18.67 19.92 6.73
N GLY A 33 -19.15 20.89 5.94
CA GLY A 33 -19.31 22.27 6.39
C GLY A 33 -20.39 22.45 7.47
N GLU A 34 -21.48 21.68 7.43
CA GLU A 34 -22.55 21.67 8.44
C GLU A 34 -22.05 21.09 9.77
N GLU A 35 -21.33 19.96 9.75
CA GLU A 35 -20.80 19.30 10.95
C GLU A 35 -19.56 20.02 11.52
N GLY A 36 -18.81 20.75 10.68
CA GLY A 36 -17.61 21.50 11.08
C GLY A 36 -16.33 20.67 11.22
N ALA A 37 -16.40 19.35 11.05
CA ALA A 37 -15.26 18.44 10.98
C ALA A 37 -15.60 17.23 10.06
N PRO A 38 -14.61 16.60 9.41
CA PRO A 38 -13.19 16.96 9.32
C PRO A 38 -12.92 18.28 8.56
N GLU A 39 -11.68 18.78 8.56
CA GLU A 39 -11.32 20.00 7.81
C GLU A 39 -11.49 19.79 6.29
N LEU A 40 -12.17 20.70 5.60
CA LEU A 40 -12.18 20.71 4.13
C LEU A 40 -10.91 21.34 3.57
N PHE A 41 -10.16 20.57 2.80
CA PHE A 41 -9.00 21.06 2.04
C PHE A 41 -9.35 21.21 0.58
N MET A 42 -9.67 22.44 0.18
CA MET A 42 -10.12 22.75 -1.17
C MET A 42 -8.95 22.91 -2.13
N VAL A 43 -9.01 22.20 -3.26
CA VAL A 43 -8.06 22.29 -4.37
C VAL A 43 -8.78 22.82 -5.63
N ARG A 44 -8.06 22.87 -6.76
CA ARG A 44 -8.54 23.44 -8.03
C ARG A 44 -8.82 22.42 -9.13
N ASP A 45 -8.65 21.13 -8.85
CA ASP A 45 -8.90 20.02 -9.79
C ASP A 45 -9.12 18.73 -8.98
N GLU A 46 -10.02 17.85 -9.44
CA GLU A 46 -10.31 16.57 -8.78
C GLU A 46 -9.09 15.66 -8.68
N ARG A 47 -8.19 15.70 -9.66
CA ARG A 47 -6.93 14.94 -9.60
C ARG A 47 -6.10 15.33 -8.40
N TYR A 48 -5.99 16.63 -8.11
CA TYR A 48 -5.24 17.10 -6.95
C TYR A 48 -5.94 16.76 -5.64
N ALA A 49 -7.28 16.63 -5.62
CA ALA A 49 -7.98 16.21 -4.42
C ALA A 49 -7.59 14.77 -4.06
N VAL A 50 -7.53 13.89 -5.06
CA VAL A 50 -7.03 12.52 -4.91
C VAL A 50 -5.54 12.52 -4.56
N SER A 51 -4.68 13.27 -5.27
CA SER A 51 -3.23 13.28 -5.02
C SER A 51 -2.86 13.77 -3.61
N VAL A 52 -3.56 14.76 -3.06
CA VAL A 52 -3.30 15.22 -1.68
C VAL A 52 -3.75 14.15 -0.68
N ALA A 53 -4.89 13.50 -0.91
CA ALA A 53 -5.33 12.39 -0.07
C ALA A 53 -4.37 11.19 -0.16
N ASP A 54 -3.88 10.86 -1.35
CA ASP A 54 -2.86 9.83 -1.58
C ASP A 54 -1.57 10.17 -0.80
N ALA A 55 -1.12 11.42 -0.86
CA ALA A 55 0.04 11.89 -0.11
C ALA A 55 -0.12 11.68 1.40
N ILE A 56 -1.31 11.96 1.98
CA ILE A 56 -1.60 11.70 3.41
C ILE A 56 -1.36 10.22 3.75
N GLY A 57 -1.82 9.31 2.90
CA GLY A 57 -1.57 7.87 3.05
C GLY A 57 -0.07 7.54 3.04
N ARG A 58 0.68 8.08 2.07
CA ARG A 58 2.11 7.78 1.92
C ARG A 58 2.98 8.34 3.02
N VAL A 59 2.86 9.62 3.33
CA VAL A 59 3.73 10.28 4.32
C VAL A 59 3.52 9.74 5.74
N SER A 60 2.37 9.11 5.99
CA SER A 60 2.04 8.47 7.26
C SER A 60 2.35 6.97 7.28
N ASN A 61 2.98 6.41 6.25
CA ASN A 61 3.21 4.97 6.07
C ASN A 61 1.91 4.15 6.14
N GLY A 62 0.81 4.70 5.62
CA GLY A 62 -0.52 4.08 5.63
C GLY A 62 -1.23 4.13 6.98
N LYS A 63 -0.67 4.79 8.01
CA LYS A 63 -1.31 4.96 9.32
C LYS A 63 -2.53 5.88 9.24
N GLN A 64 -2.49 6.88 8.35
CA GLN A 64 -3.61 7.75 8.06
C GLN A 64 -4.23 7.36 6.72
N ILE A 65 -5.55 7.34 6.66
CA ILE A 65 -6.31 7.13 5.44
C ILE A 65 -6.55 8.50 4.81
N GLY A 66 -6.13 8.66 3.55
CA GLY A 66 -6.51 9.81 2.76
C GLY A 66 -7.98 9.77 2.41
N VAL A 67 -8.70 10.88 2.55
CA VAL A 67 -10.10 10.98 2.11
C VAL A 67 -10.25 12.12 1.12
N CYS A 68 -10.87 11.84 -0.01
CA CYS A 68 -11.22 12.87 -0.99
C CYS A 68 -12.68 12.78 -1.40
N THR A 69 -13.25 13.92 -1.80
CA THR A 69 -14.56 13.97 -2.46
C THR A 69 -14.40 14.44 -3.91
N VAL A 70 -15.10 13.76 -4.82
CA VAL A 70 -15.09 14.07 -6.26
C VAL A 70 -16.51 14.10 -6.81
N MET A 71 -16.76 14.97 -7.81
CA MET A 71 -18.07 15.03 -8.47
C MET A 71 -18.40 13.72 -9.18
N GLY A 72 -19.61 13.22 -8.98
CA GLY A 72 -20.11 11.99 -9.62
C GLY A 72 -21.54 12.13 -10.15
N GLY A 73 -22.29 11.04 -10.09
CA GLY A 73 -23.67 10.97 -10.57
C GLY A 73 -23.76 10.88 -12.08
N VAL A 74 -24.88 11.36 -12.66
CA VAL A 74 -25.18 11.22 -14.10
C VAL A 74 -24.13 11.89 -14.98
N ASN A 75 -23.60 13.04 -14.53
CA ASN A 75 -22.45 13.70 -15.15
C ASN A 75 -21.19 13.45 -14.31
N ALA A 76 -20.50 12.38 -14.66
CA ALA A 76 -19.33 11.87 -13.97
C ALA A 76 -18.02 12.63 -14.25
N ALA A 77 -18.07 13.89 -14.72
CA ALA A 77 -16.88 14.61 -15.17
C ALA A 77 -15.77 14.71 -14.10
N GLY A 78 -16.12 14.88 -12.82
CA GLY A 78 -15.13 14.93 -11.74
C GLY A 78 -14.46 13.58 -11.49
N THR A 79 -15.23 12.49 -11.43
CA THR A 79 -14.65 11.13 -11.39
C THR A 79 -13.80 10.83 -12.62
N GLN A 80 -14.21 11.24 -13.82
CA GLN A 80 -13.41 11.05 -15.05
C GLN A 80 -12.05 11.75 -14.96
N MET A 81 -12.01 12.97 -14.41
CA MET A 81 -10.77 13.68 -14.13
C MET A 81 -9.94 12.96 -13.06
N ALA A 82 -10.57 12.52 -11.97
CA ALA A 82 -9.93 11.84 -10.84
C ALA A 82 -9.29 10.48 -11.20
N TYR A 83 -9.72 9.83 -12.29
CA TYR A 83 -9.34 8.47 -12.65
C TYR A 83 -7.81 8.25 -12.66
N GLY A 84 -7.05 9.14 -13.28
CA GLY A 84 -5.59 8.99 -13.38
C GLY A 84 -4.89 8.95 -12.01
N ALA A 85 -5.32 9.81 -11.08
CA ALA A 85 -4.76 9.84 -9.73
C ALA A 85 -5.21 8.64 -8.88
N MET A 86 -6.43 8.14 -9.10
CA MET A 86 -6.91 6.90 -8.46
C MET A 86 -6.15 5.67 -8.96
N ALA A 87 -5.85 5.62 -10.28
CA ALA A 87 -5.04 4.58 -10.88
C ALA A 87 -3.62 4.54 -10.29
N GLU A 88 -2.99 5.69 -10.14
CA GLU A 88 -1.68 5.82 -9.50
C GLU A 88 -1.70 5.33 -8.05
N ALA A 89 -2.67 5.78 -7.26
CA ALA A 89 -2.83 5.35 -5.87
C ALA A 89 -3.05 3.82 -5.74
N TYR A 90 -3.76 3.22 -6.71
CA TYR A 90 -3.98 1.77 -6.79
C TYR A 90 -2.70 1.00 -7.11
N GLU A 91 -1.96 1.42 -8.14
CA GLU A 91 -0.67 0.82 -8.50
C GLU A 91 0.34 0.90 -7.35
N ASP A 92 0.26 1.98 -6.58
CA ASP A 92 1.14 2.26 -5.47
C ASP A 92 0.63 1.73 -4.13
N SER A 93 -0.52 1.04 -4.12
CA SER A 93 -1.06 0.38 -2.93
C SER A 93 -1.28 1.34 -1.76
N VAL A 94 -1.92 2.48 -2.03
CA VAL A 94 -2.17 3.53 -1.04
C VAL A 94 -3.60 3.42 -0.50
N PRO A 95 -3.81 3.43 0.84
CA PRO A 95 -5.14 3.41 1.42
C PRO A 95 -5.80 4.80 1.32
N LEU A 96 -6.73 4.94 0.38
CA LEU A 96 -7.46 6.18 0.13
C LEU A 96 -8.95 5.91 -0.08
N LEU A 97 -9.80 6.66 0.62
CA LEU A 97 -11.24 6.65 0.44
C LEU A 97 -11.66 7.78 -0.50
N CYS A 98 -12.15 7.43 -1.68
CA CYS A 98 -12.76 8.35 -2.62
C CYS A 98 -14.28 8.31 -2.46
N LEU A 99 -14.86 9.44 -2.05
CA LEU A 99 -16.29 9.62 -1.90
C LEU A 99 -16.82 10.37 -3.12
N THR A 100 -17.92 9.90 -3.71
CA THR A 100 -18.51 10.56 -4.88
C THR A 100 -20.03 10.59 -4.82
N ASP A 101 -20.64 11.46 -5.62
CA ASP A 101 -22.08 11.46 -5.80
C ASP A 101 -22.50 10.16 -6.51
N GLY A 102 -23.51 9.48 -5.98
CA GLY A 102 -24.09 8.30 -6.64
C GLY A 102 -25.10 8.69 -7.73
N VAL A 103 -25.21 7.84 -8.76
CA VAL A 103 -26.27 7.96 -9.78
C VAL A 103 -27.65 7.70 -9.13
N PRO A 104 -28.65 8.59 -9.24
CA PRO A 104 -29.97 8.35 -8.66
C PRO A 104 -30.63 7.09 -9.26
N PRO A 105 -31.38 6.30 -8.46
CA PRO A 105 -32.00 5.04 -8.92
C PRO A 105 -32.88 5.19 -10.17
N GLN A 106 -33.54 6.33 -10.35
CA GLN A 106 -34.46 6.61 -11.46
C GLN A 106 -33.75 6.71 -12.82
N VAL A 107 -32.44 6.96 -12.82
CA VAL A 107 -31.62 7.15 -14.01
C VAL A 107 -30.44 6.17 -14.08
N LEU A 108 -30.35 5.25 -13.12
CA LEU A 108 -29.35 4.18 -13.10
C LEU A 108 -29.48 3.31 -14.37
N GLY A 109 -28.35 3.04 -15.03
CA GLY A 109 -28.29 2.32 -16.30
C GLY A 109 -28.58 3.18 -17.54
N ARG A 110 -28.85 4.49 -17.36
CA ARG A 110 -29.03 5.46 -18.46
C ARG A 110 -27.84 6.41 -18.60
N GLU A 111 -26.87 6.34 -17.71
CA GLU A 111 -25.62 7.07 -17.80
C GLU A 111 -24.80 6.64 -19.02
N ARG A 112 -24.11 7.58 -19.66
CA ARG A 112 -23.17 7.26 -20.75
C ARG A 112 -21.87 6.65 -20.23
N TYR A 113 -21.47 7.01 -19.02
CA TYR A 113 -20.27 6.52 -18.36
C TYR A 113 -20.67 5.88 -17.03
N ASN A 114 -20.42 4.59 -16.91
CA ASN A 114 -20.66 3.88 -15.67
C ASN A 114 -19.43 4.01 -14.75
N ILE A 115 -19.59 4.72 -13.63
CA ILE A 115 -18.52 4.99 -12.67
C ILE A 115 -17.94 3.68 -12.13
N GLN A 116 -18.78 2.70 -11.79
CA GLN A 116 -18.33 1.45 -11.19
C GLN A 116 -17.50 0.61 -12.15
N GLU A 117 -17.95 0.49 -13.41
CA GLU A 117 -17.19 -0.22 -14.44
C GLU A 117 -15.88 0.48 -14.76
N GLY A 118 -15.91 1.81 -14.86
CA GLY A 118 -14.72 2.62 -15.10
C GLY A 118 -13.67 2.45 -14.01
N PHE A 119 -14.07 2.43 -12.74
CA PHE A 119 -13.16 2.38 -11.60
C PHE A 119 -12.79 0.98 -11.11
N ARG A 120 -13.38 -0.08 -11.67
CA ARG A 120 -13.18 -1.47 -11.21
C ARG A 120 -11.72 -1.93 -11.28
N SER A 121 -10.94 -1.41 -12.24
CA SER A 121 -9.53 -1.75 -12.42
C SER A 121 -8.57 -0.95 -11.53
N VAL A 122 -9.05 0.10 -10.85
CA VAL A 122 -8.22 1.07 -10.11
C VAL A 122 -8.72 1.26 -8.67
N THR A 123 -9.54 0.33 -8.18
CA THR A 123 -10.05 0.31 -6.82
C THR A 123 -10.14 -1.11 -6.32
N LYS A 124 -9.92 -1.30 -5.03
CA LYS A 124 -10.05 -2.61 -4.39
C LYS A 124 -11.50 -2.96 -4.11
N TRP A 125 -12.30 -1.96 -3.80
CA TRP A 125 -13.72 -2.12 -3.54
C TRP A 125 -14.49 -0.87 -3.94
N ILE A 126 -15.68 -1.10 -4.48
CA ILE A 126 -16.63 -0.08 -4.88
C ILE A 126 -17.94 -0.33 -4.15
N GLY A 127 -18.46 0.68 -3.48
CA GLY A 127 -19.76 0.65 -2.81
C GLY A 127 -20.73 1.66 -3.41
N TYR A 128 -22.02 1.33 -3.41
CA TYR A 128 -23.12 2.24 -3.69
C TYR A 128 -24.15 2.16 -2.58
N ILE A 129 -24.39 3.27 -1.88
CA ILE A 129 -25.34 3.31 -0.76
C ILE A 129 -26.75 3.54 -1.30
N ASN A 130 -27.58 2.48 -1.31
CA ASN A 130 -28.94 2.56 -1.84
C ASN A 130 -30.01 2.91 -0.80
N LYS A 131 -29.67 2.94 0.50
CA LYS A 131 -30.58 3.27 1.60
C LYS A 131 -29.83 3.98 2.73
N ALA A 132 -30.51 4.90 3.42
CA ALA A 132 -29.90 5.75 4.45
C ALA A 132 -29.36 4.92 5.63
N GLU A 133 -30.13 3.93 6.08
CA GLU A 133 -29.77 3.06 7.21
C GLU A 133 -28.53 2.18 6.95
N ARG A 134 -28.07 2.08 5.69
CA ARG A 134 -26.89 1.31 5.31
C ARG A 134 -25.60 2.12 5.33
N VAL A 135 -25.65 3.43 5.59
CA VAL A 135 -24.43 4.25 5.71
C VAL A 135 -23.40 3.62 6.67
N PRO A 136 -23.76 3.20 7.90
CA PRO A 136 -22.83 2.52 8.81
C PRO A 136 -22.25 1.22 8.25
N GLU A 137 -23.06 0.42 7.56
CA GLU A 137 -22.66 -0.85 6.94
C GLU A 137 -21.61 -0.64 5.84
N TYR A 138 -21.86 0.28 4.90
CA TYR A 138 -20.95 0.54 3.78
C TYR A 138 -19.66 1.20 4.26
N MET A 139 -19.73 2.13 5.22
CA MET A 139 -18.55 2.72 5.81
C MET A 139 -17.71 1.67 6.56
N ARG A 140 -18.34 0.75 7.29
CA ARG A 140 -17.65 -0.38 7.94
C ARG A 140 -16.91 -1.23 6.92
N ARG A 141 -17.55 -1.52 5.78
CA ARG A 141 -16.94 -2.27 4.68
C ARG A 141 -15.79 -1.51 4.03
N ALA A 142 -15.97 -0.22 3.74
CA ALA A 142 -14.93 0.64 3.16
C ALA A 142 -13.67 0.67 4.02
N PHE A 143 -13.80 0.93 5.33
CA PHE A 143 -12.66 0.96 6.25
C PHE A 143 -12.02 -0.41 6.47
N THR A 144 -12.79 -1.50 6.39
CA THR A 144 -12.23 -2.86 6.39
C THR A 144 -11.30 -3.08 5.20
N GLU A 145 -11.75 -2.69 4.00
CA GLU A 145 -11.00 -2.84 2.75
C GLU A 145 -9.75 -1.95 2.70
N LEU A 146 -9.83 -0.75 3.28
CA LEU A 146 -8.69 0.17 3.39
C LEU A 146 -7.59 -0.35 4.34
N ARG A 147 -7.96 -1.14 5.36
CA ARG A 147 -7.06 -1.53 6.47
C ARG A 147 -6.56 -2.98 6.44
N THR A 148 -7.12 -3.83 5.58
CA THR A 148 -6.86 -5.29 5.61
C THR A 148 -6.20 -5.77 4.32
N GLY A 149 -5.15 -6.60 4.42
CA GLY A 149 -4.42 -7.10 3.25
C GLY A 149 -3.64 -5.97 2.55
N ARG A 150 -3.56 -6.00 1.22
CA ARG A 150 -2.91 -4.93 0.43
C ARG A 150 -3.69 -3.62 0.57
N PRO A 151 -3.08 -2.53 1.06
CA PRO A 151 -3.73 -1.22 1.08
C PRO A 151 -3.97 -0.76 -0.36
N SER A 152 -5.13 -0.15 -0.63
CA SER A 152 -5.52 0.28 -1.98
C SER A 152 -6.69 1.27 -1.91
N PRO A 153 -6.94 2.05 -2.99
CA PRO A 153 -8.08 2.94 -3.06
C PRO A 153 -9.42 2.21 -2.99
N VAL A 154 -10.38 2.85 -2.35
CA VAL A 154 -11.78 2.45 -2.27
C VAL A 154 -12.64 3.59 -2.79
N LEU A 155 -13.67 3.25 -3.57
CA LEU A 155 -14.65 4.22 -4.05
C LEU A 155 -16.01 3.96 -3.39
N LEU A 156 -16.66 5.01 -2.90
CA LEU A 156 -18.00 4.92 -2.33
C LEU A 156 -18.90 6.00 -2.93
N GLU A 157 -19.93 5.53 -3.63
CA GLU A 157 -20.98 6.35 -4.20
C GLU A 157 -22.08 6.63 -3.16
N VAL A 158 -22.37 7.91 -2.97
CA VAL A 158 -23.35 8.43 -2.01
C VAL A 158 -24.42 9.21 -2.79
N PRO A 159 -25.62 8.64 -3.02
CA PRO A 159 -26.70 9.35 -3.70
C PRO A 159 -27.24 10.52 -2.87
N ARG A 160 -27.56 11.64 -3.54
CA ARG A 160 -28.13 12.86 -2.89
C ARG A 160 -29.52 12.64 -2.29
N GLU A 161 -30.27 11.67 -2.83
CA GLU A 161 -31.65 11.36 -2.47
C GLU A 161 -31.77 10.58 -1.15
N LEU A 162 -30.64 10.18 -0.55
CA LEU A 162 -30.65 9.45 0.72
C LEU A 162 -31.27 10.30 1.82
N LYS A 163 -32.27 9.73 2.49
CA LYS A 163 -33.02 10.36 3.57
C LYS A 163 -32.24 10.28 4.89
N GLU A 164 -32.97 10.45 5.99
CA GLU A 164 -32.45 10.31 7.33
C GLU A 164 -32.51 8.87 7.83
N TYR A 165 -31.66 8.53 8.78
CA TYR A 165 -31.73 7.27 9.54
C TYR A 165 -31.58 7.53 11.05
N ASP A 166 -31.88 6.54 11.88
CA ASP A 166 -31.66 6.59 13.32
C ASP A 166 -30.32 5.92 13.69
N PRO A 167 -29.31 6.66 14.16
CA PRO A 167 -28.02 6.09 14.58
C PRO A 167 -28.12 5.14 15.78
N SER A 168 -29.20 5.20 16.57
CA SER A 168 -29.41 4.29 17.69
C SER A 168 -29.85 2.89 17.22
N GLU A 169 -30.60 2.82 16.11
CA GLU A 169 -30.97 1.57 15.46
C GLU A 169 -29.83 1.02 14.57
N TYR A 170 -29.07 1.92 13.93
CA TYR A 170 -27.97 1.58 13.03
C TYR A 170 -26.65 2.20 13.51
N PRO A 171 -26.06 1.67 14.60
CA PRO A 171 -24.84 2.23 15.15
C PRO A 171 -23.61 1.93 14.28
N TYR A 172 -22.68 2.88 14.27
CA TYR A 172 -21.35 2.70 13.72
C TYR A 172 -20.32 2.47 14.82
N VAL A 173 -19.36 1.58 14.55
CA VAL A 173 -18.21 1.31 15.41
C VAL A 173 -16.96 1.30 14.52
N PRO A 174 -15.91 2.08 14.85
CA PRO A 174 -14.65 2.08 14.10
C PRO A 174 -14.06 0.67 13.93
N VAL A 175 -13.50 0.40 12.75
CA VAL A 175 -13.12 -0.97 12.35
C VAL A 175 -11.62 -1.16 12.32
N LYS A 176 -11.04 -1.98 13.18
CA LYS A 176 -9.60 -2.29 13.06
C LYS A 176 -9.26 -3.00 11.74
N GLY A 177 -8.02 -2.89 11.28
CA GLY A 177 -7.49 -3.75 10.22
C GLY A 177 -7.17 -5.16 10.73
N TRP A 178 -7.13 -6.14 9.81
CA TRP A 178 -6.66 -7.49 10.10
C TRP A 178 -5.38 -7.77 9.31
N ARG A 179 -4.46 -8.49 9.97
CA ARG A 179 -3.16 -8.91 9.45
C ARG A 179 -2.99 -10.40 9.69
N SER A 180 -2.33 -11.09 8.77
CA SER A 180 -2.01 -12.52 8.89
C SER A 180 -0.51 -12.72 9.10
N MET A 181 -0.18 -13.74 9.89
CA MET A 181 1.17 -14.30 9.93
C MET A 181 1.36 -15.24 8.73
N GLY A 182 2.62 -15.55 8.39
CA GLY A 182 2.94 -16.60 7.45
C GLY A 182 2.73 -17.99 8.04
N ASP A 183 2.55 -18.99 7.18
CA ASP A 183 2.57 -20.40 7.60
C ASP A 183 3.94 -20.72 8.24
N PRO A 184 3.97 -21.23 9.48
CA PRO A 184 5.23 -21.53 10.17
C PRO A 184 6.16 -22.48 9.40
N MET A 185 5.63 -23.46 8.67
CA MET A 185 6.43 -24.39 7.88
C MET A 185 7.06 -23.70 6.66
N ASP A 186 6.37 -22.75 6.05
CA ASP A 186 6.92 -21.99 4.92
C ASP A 186 8.00 -21.01 5.41
N VAL A 187 7.82 -20.40 6.57
CA VAL A 187 8.85 -19.59 7.24
C VAL A 187 10.10 -20.43 7.53
N GLU A 188 9.94 -21.61 8.12
CA GLU A 188 11.05 -22.51 8.44
C GLU A 188 11.84 -22.91 7.17
N LYS A 189 11.14 -23.32 6.11
CA LYS A 189 11.76 -23.69 4.83
C LYS A 189 12.49 -22.52 4.20
N ALA A 190 11.90 -21.33 4.21
CA ALA A 190 12.51 -20.12 3.67
C ALA A 190 13.80 -19.74 4.41
N VAL A 191 13.78 -19.74 5.75
CA VAL A 191 14.97 -19.45 6.57
C VAL A 191 16.05 -20.49 6.36
N LYS A 192 15.69 -21.77 6.26
CA LYS A 192 16.64 -22.85 5.96
C LYS A 192 17.27 -22.71 4.58
N ALA A 193 16.51 -22.27 3.57
CA ALA A 193 17.04 -22.01 2.24
C ALA A 193 17.97 -20.79 2.24
N LEU A 194 17.59 -19.71 2.94
CA LEU A 194 18.39 -18.51 3.12
C LEU A 194 19.75 -18.82 3.75
N LYS A 195 19.79 -19.63 4.81
CA LYS A 195 21.05 -20.01 5.49
C LYS A 195 22.00 -20.87 4.66
N LYS A 196 21.48 -21.54 3.63
CA LYS A 196 22.29 -22.37 2.71
C LYS A 196 22.81 -21.58 1.52
N ALA A 197 22.31 -20.36 1.30
CA ALA A 197 22.76 -19.52 0.21
C ALA A 197 24.17 -18.98 0.49
N GLU A 198 24.99 -18.90 -0.53
CA GLU A 198 26.33 -18.35 -0.47
C GLU A 198 26.33 -16.82 -0.67
N LYS A 199 25.42 -16.31 -1.49
CA LYS A 199 25.30 -14.88 -1.85
C LYS A 199 23.84 -14.42 -1.78
N PRO A 200 23.17 -14.54 -0.63
CA PRO A 200 21.80 -14.10 -0.50
C PRO A 200 21.69 -12.58 -0.61
N LEU A 201 20.61 -12.11 -1.25
CA LEU A 201 20.27 -10.69 -1.38
C LEU A 201 18.89 -10.44 -0.78
N LEU A 202 18.79 -9.44 0.09
CA LEU A 202 17.51 -8.96 0.60
C LEU A 202 17.02 -7.79 -0.27
N TRP A 203 15.83 -7.93 -0.87
CA TRP A 203 15.21 -6.89 -1.67
C TRP A 203 13.87 -6.45 -1.10
N VAL A 204 13.82 -5.19 -0.66
CA VAL A 204 12.75 -4.68 0.18
C VAL A 204 11.90 -3.66 -0.56
N GLY A 205 10.58 -3.75 -0.40
CA GLY A 205 9.61 -2.81 -0.96
C GLY A 205 8.85 -2.02 0.09
N GLN A 206 7.98 -1.14 -0.41
CA GLN A 206 7.14 -0.25 0.40
C GLN A 206 6.20 -0.98 1.37
N GLY A 207 5.92 -2.27 1.15
CA GLY A 207 5.03 -3.05 2.04
C GLY A 207 5.54 -3.10 3.49
N VAL A 208 6.84 -2.91 3.71
CA VAL A 208 7.42 -2.77 5.06
C VAL A 208 6.98 -1.46 5.74
N PHE A 209 6.86 -0.35 5.00
CA PHE A 209 6.29 0.89 5.54
C PHE A 209 4.82 0.68 5.91
N SER A 210 4.02 0.12 5.00
CA SER A 210 2.60 -0.14 5.24
C SER A 210 2.36 -1.07 6.45
N ALA A 211 3.27 -2.02 6.68
CA ALA A 211 3.23 -2.91 7.84
C ALA A 211 3.75 -2.27 9.14
N ASP A 212 4.38 -1.09 9.07
CA ASP A 212 5.11 -0.44 10.17
C ASP A 212 6.24 -1.33 10.71
N ALA A 213 7.06 -1.87 9.79
CA ALA A 213 8.02 -2.95 10.05
C ALA A 213 9.50 -2.56 9.83
N VAL A 214 9.82 -1.26 9.88
CA VAL A 214 11.18 -0.75 9.63
C VAL A 214 12.19 -1.29 10.64
N ASP A 215 11.81 -1.33 11.92
CA ASP A 215 12.69 -1.83 12.99
C ASP A 215 12.93 -3.34 12.88
N GLU A 216 11.88 -4.10 12.60
CA GLU A 216 11.97 -5.54 12.36
C GLU A 216 12.82 -5.85 11.14
N LEU A 217 12.67 -5.08 10.05
CA LEU A 217 13.50 -5.25 8.86
C LEU A 217 14.97 -5.03 9.19
N LYS A 218 15.29 -3.94 9.88
CA LYS A 218 16.67 -3.61 10.25
C LYS A 218 17.28 -4.72 11.09
N ARG A 219 16.59 -5.15 12.15
CA ARG A 219 17.04 -6.26 12.99
C ARG A 219 17.23 -7.55 12.19
N PHE A 220 16.30 -7.89 11.30
CA PHE A 220 16.43 -9.08 10.45
C PHE A 220 17.65 -8.99 9.53
N ALA A 221 17.86 -7.85 8.87
CA ALA A 221 19.00 -7.64 7.97
C ALA A 221 20.35 -7.73 8.71
N GLU A 222 20.43 -7.18 9.93
CA GLU A 222 21.63 -7.29 10.79
C GLU A 222 21.86 -8.72 11.28
N LEU A 223 20.81 -9.41 11.73
CA LEU A 223 20.89 -10.78 12.26
C LEU A 223 21.24 -11.81 11.18
N ALA A 224 20.67 -11.63 9.98
CA ALA A 224 20.95 -12.47 8.81
C ALA A 224 22.21 -12.03 8.05
N TYR A 225 22.72 -10.84 8.37
CA TYR A 225 23.87 -10.16 7.72
C TYR A 225 23.73 -10.09 6.19
N LEU A 226 22.60 -9.55 5.72
CA LEU A 226 22.24 -9.52 4.30
C LEU A 226 22.48 -8.15 3.66
N PRO A 227 23.04 -8.07 2.44
CA PRO A 227 23.01 -6.84 1.67
C PRO A 227 21.55 -6.48 1.32
N VAL A 228 21.19 -5.20 1.49
CA VAL A 228 19.82 -4.71 1.39
C VAL A 228 19.66 -3.80 0.17
N LEU A 229 18.94 -4.30 -0.83
CA LEU A 229 18.44 -3.54 -1.97
C LEU A 229 17.02 -3.03 -1.69
N THR A 230 16.72 -1.78 -2.01
CA THR A 230 15.37 -1.24 -1.87
C THR A 230 14.74 -0.96 -3.23
N THR A 231 13.43 -1.15 -3.38
CA THR A 231 12.70 -0.64 -4.55
C THR A 231 12.64 0.89 -4.51
N LEU A 232 12.24 1.53 -5.63
CA LEU A 232 12.08 2.98 -5.67
C LEU A 232 11.08 3.48 -4.63
N LYS A 233 9.93 2.81 -4.50
CA LYS A 233 8.90 3.16 -3.53
C LYS A 233 9.24 2.72 -2.09
N GLY A 234 10.12 1.72 -1.95
CA GLY A 234 10.68 1.31 -0.66
C GLY A 234 11.90 2.13 -0.24
N LYS A 235 12.29 3.17 -0.98
CA LYS A 235 13.45 4.00 -0.61
C LYS A 235 13.29 4.51 0.82
N SER A 236 14.38 4.48 1.59
CA SER A 236 14.44 4.88 3.01
C SER A 236 13.79 3.91 4.01
N VAL A 237 13.26 2.76 3.58
CA VAL A 237 12.82 1.68 4.49
C VAL A 237 13.98 1.09 5.31
N PHE A 238 15.19 1.15 4.74
CA PHE A 238 16.43 0.77 5.39
C PHE A 238 17.39 1.96 5.34
N PRO A 239 18.18 2.24 6.40
CA PRO A 239 19.04 3.43 6.42
C PRO A 239 20.06 3.39 5.29
N GLU A 240 20.05 4.38 4.40
CA GLU A 240 20.91 4.37 3.20
C GLU A 240 22.41 4.47 3.54
N ASN A 241 22.72 5.00 4.73
CA ASN A 241 24.07 5.09 5.29
C ASN A 241 24.53 3.82 6.04
N HIS A 242 23.69 2.80 6.15
CA HIS A 242 24.08 1.54 6.77
C HIS A 242 25.05 0.75 5.87
N ASP A 243 25.98 0.01 6.48
CA ASP A 243 27.03 -0.74 5.76
C ASP A 243 26.44 -1.76 4.79
N LEU A 244 25.40 -2.48 5.23
CA LEU A 244 24.63 -3.42 4.41
C LEU A 244 23.73 -2.78 3.33
N SER A 245 23.59 -1.45 3.26
CA SER A 245 22.71 -0.81 2.28
C SER A 245 23.34 -0.81 0.88
N LEU A 246 22.61 -1.30 -0.12
CA LEU A 246 22.94 -1.17 -1.54
C LEU A 246 22.29 0.07 -2.20
N GLY A 247 21.33 0.70 -1.51
CA GLY A 247 20.48 1.75 -2.06
C GLY A 247 19.44 1.21 -3.05
N VAL A 248 19.01 2.07 -3.99
CA VAL A 248 17.94 1.74 -4.94
C VAL A 248 18.46 1.23 -6.29
N ARG A 249 19.41 1.94 -6.90
CA ARG A 249 19.90 1.68 -8.28
C ARG A 249 21.40 1.96 -8.41
N GLY A 250 21.96 1.51 -9.53
CA GLY A 250 23.34 1.71 -9.94
C GLY A 250 24.20 0.48 -9.68
N GLU A 251 25.52 0.69 -9.70
CA GLU A 251 26.51 -0.39 -9.60
C GLU A 251 26.28 -1.36 -8.42
N PRO A 252 25.98 -0.93 -7.17
CA PRO A 252 25.69 -1.88 -6.09
C PRO A 252 24.48 -2.78 -6.39
N ALA A 253 23.36 -2.22 -6.84
CA ALA A 253 22.17 -3.00 -7.14
C ALA A 253 22.45 -4.03 -8.26
N GLU A 254 23.09 -3.59 -9.34
CA GLU A 254 23.39 -4.42 -10.50
C GLU A 254 24.38 -5.56 -10.19
N ARG A 255 25.46 -5.24 -9.46
CA ARG A 255 26.51 -6.20 -9.09
C ARG A 255 25.93 -7.31 -8.20
N PHE A 256 25.19 -6.92 -7.16
CA PHE A 256 24.67 -7.87 -6.19
C PHE A 256 23.52 -8.71 -6.75
N LEU A 257 22.61 -8.13 -7.55
CA LEU A 257 21.55 -8.90 -8.24
C LEU A 257 22.13 -9.96 -9.19
N ARG A 258 23.13 -9.59 -10.00
CA ARG A 258 23.79 -10.53 -10.92
C ARG A 258 24.47 -11.67 -10.17
N ARG A 259 25.14 -11.38 -9.05
CA ARG A 259 25.91 -12.36 -8.28
C ARG A 259 25.09 -13.21 -7.31
N ALA A 260 23.89 -12.77 -6.94
CA ALA A 260 23.08 -13.45 -5.95
C ALA A 260 22.72 -14.88 -6.39
N ASP A 261 22.77 -15.86 -5.49
CA ASP A 261 22.24 -17.21 -5.70
C ASP A 261 20.83 -17.37 -5.12
N LEU A 262 20.45 -16.47 -4.20
CA LEU A 262 19.13 -16.38 -3.61
C LEU A 262 18.69 -14.92 -3.49
N VAL A 263 17.45 -14.63 -3.87
CA VAL A 263 16.81 -13.32 -3.67
C VAL A 263 15.61 -13.49 -2.73
N LEU A 264 15.70 -12.88 -1.55
CA LEU A 264 14.60 -12.77 -0.60
C LEU A 264 13.93 -11.42 -0.79
N THR A 265 12.66 -11.44 -1.15
CA THR A 265 11.85 -10.23 -1.32
C THR A 265 10.87 -10.06 -0.17
N ILE A 266 10.75 -8.84 0.38
CA ILE A 266 9.82 -8.53 1.48
C ILE A 266 9.05 -7.26 1.16
N GLY A 267 7.72 -7.38 1.10
CA GLY A 267 6.83 -6.24 0.80
C GLY A 267 7.00 -5.70 -0.61
N VAL A 268 7.36 -6.58 -1.56
CA VAL A 268 7.57 -6.27 -2.98
C VAL A 268 6.52 -7.01 -3.79
N GLY A 269 5.68 -6.26 -4.52
CA GLY A 269 4.71 -6.88 -5.42
C GLY A 269 5.34 -7.49 -6.68
N TYR A 270 6.57 -7.11 -6.98
CA TYR A 270 7.42 -7.62 -8.06
C TYR A 270 6.75 -7.61 -9.45
N THR A 271 6.87 -6.49 -10.17
CA THR A 271 6.61 -6.39 -11.62
C THR A 271 7.93 -6.13 -12.36
N ALA A 272 8.34 -7.01 -13.26
CA ALA A 272 9.51 -6.78 -14.12
C ALA A 272 9.23 -5.63 -15.10
N SER A 273 9.87 -4.47 -14.90
CA SER A 273 9.68 -3.29 -15.77
C SER A 273 10.94 -2.42 -15.80
N GLY A 274 11.00 -1.45 -16.72
CA GLY A 274 12.11 -0.47 -16.74
C GLY A 274 12.18 0.39 -15.47
N PHE A 275 11.06 0.55 -14.76
CA PHE A 275 10.99 1.28 -13.49
C PHE A 275 11.38 0.44 -12.26
N MET A 276 11.40 -0.89 -12.39
CA MET A 276 11.99 -1.81 -11.40
C MET A 276 13.34 -2.36 -11.91
N HIS A 277 14.03 -3.18 -11.11
CA HIS A 277 15.06 -4.07 -11.63
C HIS A 277 14.42 -5.38 -12.08
N THR A 278 15.13 -6.12 -12.91
CA THR A 278 14.85 -7.54 -13.18
C THR A 278 15.83 -8.41 -12.38
N ILE A 279 15.42 -9.61 -12.00
CA ILE A 279 16.37 -10.62 -11.50
C ILE A 279 17.04 -11.23 -12.74
N PRO A 280 18.36 -11.00 -12.95
CA PRO A 280 19.09 -11.61 -14.07
C PRO A 280 19.13 -13.12 -13.87
N ASP A 281 19.07 -13.93 -14.92
CA ASP A 281 19.22 -15.40 -14.84
C ASP A 281 18.36 -16.05 -13.74
N ALA A 282 17.12 -15.55 -13.56
CA ALA A 282 16.27 -15.93 -12.44
C ALA A 282 16.00 -17.44 -12.33
N MET A 283 16.01 -18.16 -13.47
CA MET A 283 15.87 -19.62 -13.52
C MET A 283 16.99 -20.39 -12.80
N HIS A 284 18.12 -19.72 -12.49
CA HIS A 284 19.26 -20.29 -11.79
C HIS A 284 19.43 -19.75 -10.37
N LYS A 285 18.46 -18.95 -9.88
CA LYS A 285 18.47 -18.37 -8.54
C LYS A 285 17.27 -18.87 -7.76
N LYS A 286 17.42 -18.99 -6.45
CA LYS A 286 16.28 -19.24 -5.56
C LYS A 286 15.55 -17.94 -5.26
N ILE A 287 14.23 -17.95 -5.30
CA ILE A 287 13.40 -16.78 -5.01
C ILE A 287 12.51 -17.09 -3.81
N ILE A 288 12.66 -16.28 -2.76
CA ILE A 288 11.77 -16.25 -1.61
C ILE A 288 10.94 -14.96 -1.69
N GLN A 289 9.62 -15.06 -1.58
CA GLN A 289 8.74 -13.88 -1.65
C GLN A 289 7.81 -13.82 -0.45
N VAL A 290 7.92 -12.72 0.30
CA VAL A 290 7.01 -12.35 1.39
C VAL A 290 6.11 -11.21 0.91
N THR A 291 4.81 -11.50 0.78
CA THR A 291 3.78 -10.55 0.38
C THR A 291 2.50 -10.81 1.16
N ASN A 292 1.63 -9.81 1.30
CA ASN A 292 0.29 -9.98 1.86
C ASN A 292 -0.79 -10.10 0.77
N ASP A 293 -0.40 -10.11 -0.50
CA ASP A 293 -1.29 -10.21 -1.65
C ASP A 293 -0.93 -11.43 -2.51
N PRO A 294 -1.84 -12.41 -2.64
CA PRO A 294 -1.58 -13.58 -3.47
C PRO A 294 -1.41 -13.23 -4.96
N HIS A 295 -1.89 -12.08 -5.43
CA HIS A 295 -1.72 -11.65 -6.82
C HIS A 295 -0.26 -11.37 -7.21
N ASP A 296 0.60 -11.11 -6.23
CA ASP A 296 2.01 -10.82 -6.48
C ASP A 296 2.86 -12.10 -6.65
N LEU A 297 2.36 -13.26 -6.22
CA LEU A 297 3.09 -14.53 -6.25
C LEU A 297 3.08 -15.14 -7.65
N ASN A 298 4.23 -15.68 -8.07
CA ASN A 298 4.39 -16.37 -9.36
C ASN A 298 3.99 -15.55 -10.59
N ARG A 299 3.97 -14.21 -10.49
CA ARG A 299 3.54 -13.35 -11.59
C ARG A 299 4.56 -13.27 -12.72
N ASP A 300 5.77 -12.80 -12.42
CA ASP A 300 6.87 -12.68 -13.40
C ASP A 300 7.95 -13.75 -13.22
N TYR A 301 8.10 -14.27 -12.00
CA TYR A 301 9.13 -15.24 -11.65
C TYR A 301 8.51 -16.40 -10.89
N ALA A 302 8.98 -17.62 -11.15
CA ALA A 302 8.64 -18.77 -10.32
C ALA A 302 9.25 -18.60 -8.92
N VAL A 303 8.41 -18.64 -7.89
CA VAL A 303 8.81 -18.48 -6.49
C VAL A 303 9.04 -19.86 -5.88
N ASP A 304 10.23 -20.11 -5.34
CA ASP A 304 10.57 -21.37 -4.68
C ASP A 304 9.95 -21.46 -3.27
N HIS A 305 9.90 -20.33 -2.56
CA HIS A 305 9.33 -20.23 -1.23
C HIS A 305 8.46 -18.97 -1.11
N ALA A 306 7.15 -19.14 -1.06
CA ALA A 306 6.20 -18.06 -0.84
C ALA A 306 5.77 -18.01 0.63
N ILE A 307 5.72 -16.82 1.22
CA ILE A 307 5.14 -16.61 2.55
C ILE A 307 4.08 -15.53 2.42
N LEU A 308 2.81 -15.94 2.53
CA LEU A 308 1.68 -15.02 2.48
C LEU A 308 1.39 -14.45 3.88
N GLY A 309 1.71 -13.18 4.11
CA GLY A 309 1.53 -12.55 5.41
C GLY A 309 1.96 -11.08 5.46
N ASP A 310 1.56 -10.41 6.53
CA ASP A 310 1.99 -9.05 6.83
C ASP A 310 3.51 -9.01 7.10
N ALA A 311 4.20 -8.04 6.50
CA ALA A 311 5.66 -7.99 6.55
C ALA A 311 6.20 -7.89 7.99
N LYS A 312 5.53 -7.16 8.90
CA LYS A 312 5.95 -7.03 10.31
C LYS A 312 5.90 -8.39 11.02
N LEU A 313 4.77 -9.07 10.86
CA LEU A 313 4.53 -10.35 11.50
C LEU A 313 5.45 -11.45 10.94
N VAL A 314 5.62 -11.49 9.63
CA VAL A 314 6.52 -12.46 8.98
C VAL A 314 7.98 -12.18 9.34
N LEU A 315 8.44 -10.92 9.35
CA LEU A 315 9.78 -10.58 9.81
C LEU A 315 10.02 -11.04 11.25
N ALA A 316 9.05 -10.86 12.16
CA ALA A 316 9.14 -11.36 13.52
C ALA A 316 9.27 -12.90 13.57
N GLN A 317 8.51 -13.63 12.75
CA GLN A 317 8.63 -15.08 12.63
C GLN A 317 10.01 -15.49 12.11
N MET A 318 10.49 -14.83 11.06
CA MET A 318 11.81 -15.11 10.46
C MET A 318 12.97 -14.79 11.41
N ILE A 319 12.89 -13.71 12.20
CA ILE A 319 13.86 -13.38 13.24
C ILE A 319 13.88 -14.50 14.29
N SER A 320 12.72 -14.90 14.81
CA SER A 320 12.64 -15.97 15.81
C SER A 320 13.23 -17.29 15.27
N GLU A 321 12.98 -17.59 14.00
CA GLU A 321 13.48 -18.80 13.37
C GLU A 321 15.01 -18.74 13.12
N LEU A 322 15.54 -17.58 12.71
CA LEU A 322 16.98 -17.37 12.61
C LEU A 322 17.69 -17.51 13.95
N GLU A 323 17.13 -16.97 15.03
CA GLU A 323 17.70 -17.08 16.38
C GLU A 323 17.80 -18.53 16.84
N LYS A 324 16.77 -19.35 16.58
CA LYS A 324 16.80 -20.80 16.89
C LYS A 324 17.87 -21.54 16.09
N GLN A 325 18.00 -21.21 14.80
CA GLN A 325 18.96 -21.87 13.92
C GLN A 325 20.39 -21.30 14.09
N GLY A 326 20.55 -20.18 14.78
CA GLY A 326 21.80 -19.43 14.95
C GLY A 326 21.97 -18.31 13.92
N ALA A 327 22.32 -17.12 14.41
CA ALA A 327 22.55 -15.92 13.59
C ALA A 327 23.71 -16.08 12.60
N SER A 328 23.68 -15.29 11.54
CA SER A 328 24.81 -15.18 10.60
C SER A 328 25.99 -14.49 11.28
N LYS A 329 27.20 -14.83 10.86
CA LYS A 329 28.42 -14.13 11.32
C LYS A 329 28.62 -12.88 10.46
N PRO A 330 29.08 -11.77 11.06
CA PRO A 330 29.57 -10.64 10.29
C PRO A 330 30.65 -11.06 9.30
N ASP A 331 30.65 -10.41 8.14
CA ASP A 331 31.58 -10.62 7.04
C ASP A 331 32.11 -9.26 6.54
N ASP A 332 33.30 -8.90 7.00
CA ASP A 332 33.98 -7.68 6.57
C ASP A 332 34.24 -7.64 5.05
N GLY A 333 34.31 -8.82 4.41
CA GLY A 333 34.45 -8.94 2.95
C GLY A 333 33.22 -8.42 2.21
N LEU A 334 32.02 -8.75 2.71
CA LEU A 334 30.77 -8.24 2.18
C LEU A 334 30.69 -6.71 2.28
N VAL A 335 31.02 -6.14 3.45
CA VAL A 335 30.98 -4.68 3.66
C VAL A 335 31.93 -3.97 2.69
N LYS A 336 33.17 -4.46 2.55
CA LYS A 336 34.13 -3.93 1.58
C LYS A 336 33.63 -4.02 0.14
N GLU A 337 32.98 -5.13 -0.23
CA GLU A 337 32.40 -5.28 -1.57
C GLU A 337 31.31 -4.23 -1.84
N ILE A 338 30.47 -3.94 -0.84
CA ILE A 338 29.43 -2.90 -0.94
C ILE A 338 30.06 -1.52 -1.07
N GLU A 339 31.06 -1.19 -0.25
CA GLU A 339 31.79 0.07 -0.31
C GLU A 339 32.48 0.28 -1.66
N ASP A 340 33.14 -0.75 -2.19
CA ASP A 340 33.77 -0.73 -3.51
C ASP A 340 32.73 -0.49 -4.62
N ALA A 341 31.56 -1.13 -4.55
CA ALA A 341 30.49 -0.89 -5.51
C ALA A 341 29.92 0.54 -5.42
N LYS A 342 29.79 1.08 -4.20
CA LYS A 342 29.38 2.47 -3.98
C LYS A 342 30.42 3.45 -4.52
N ARG A 343 31.72 3.18 -4.33
CA ARG A 343 32.82 4.00 -4.88
C ARG A 343 32.76 4.06 -6.40
N VAL A 344 32.63 2.92 -7.07
CA VAL A 344 32.50 2.87 -8.55
C VAL A 344 31.29 3.66 -9.04
N LYS A 345 30.15 3.57 -8.34
CA LYS A 345 28.97 4.40 -8.66
C LYS A 345 29.27 5.89 -8.52
N MET A 346 29.94 6.32 -7.44
CA MET A 346 30.26 7.72 -7.19
C MET A 346 31.32 8.27 -8.13
N GLU A 347 32.29 7.47 -8.57
CA GLU A 347 33.27 7.87 -9.60
C GLU A 347 32.61 8.14 -10.95
N LYS A 348 31.54 7.39 -11.27
CA LYS A 348 30.81 7.53 -12.54
C LYS A 348 29.71 8.61 -12.52
N TYR A 349 29.04 8.78 -11.37
CA TYR A 349 27.84 9.60 -11.24
C TYR A 349 27.92 10.62 -10.08
N GLY A 350 29.12 10.95 -9.63
CA GLY A 350 29.33 11.93 -8.58
C GLY A 350 28.75 13.30 -8.96
N PRO A 351 28.39 14.14 -7.96
CA PRO A 351 28.02 15.52 -8.23
C PRO A 351 29.14 16.20 -9.03
N LEU A 352 28.75 16.91 -10.09
CA LEU A 352 29.64 17.69 -10.96
C LEU A 352 30.46 18.72 -10.19
#